data_AF-A0A497P762-F1
#
_entry.id   AF-A0A497P762-F1
#
_cell.length_a   1.000
_cell.length_b   1.000
_cell.length_c   1.000
_cell.angle_alpha   90.00
_cell.angle_beta   90.00
_cell.angle_gamma   90.00
#
_symmetry.space_group_name_H-M   'P 1'
#
loop_
_entity.id
_entity.type
_entity.pdbx_description
1 polymer ?
#
loop_
_entity_poly.entity_id
_entity_poly.type
_entity_poly.pdbx_seq_one_letter_code
_entity_poly.pdbx_strand_id
1 'polypeptide(L)'
;MNLETGSLTKGNRNHIAAINEVWKAGSLKALVENGVLKEGIFYQCIINKVPFALAGSIRDDGPIPDVITDSVEAQKEYIRLLQDADFVIMLATMLHSIAVGNMLPSSLKVVCVDINLAVVTKLNDRGTAQAVGIVSDVGTFLPLLVEELRRLEVSTN
;
A
#
# COMPACT_ATOMS: atom_id res chain seq x y z
N MET A 1 -4.34 -15.12 -11.25
CA MET A 1 -3.71 -14.53 -12.44
C MET A 1 -2.21 -14.64 -12.27
N ASN A 2 -1.48 -15.09 -13.28
CA ASN A 2 -0.02 -14.99 -13.29
C ASN A 2 0.37 -13.58 -13.72
N LEU A 3 1.23 -12.90 -12.95
CA LEU A 3 1.54 -11.48 -13.15
C LEU A 3 2.38 -11.22 -14.41
N GLU A 4 3.18 -12.18 -14.85
CA GLU A 4 4.07 -12.03 -16.03
C GLU A 4 3.32 -12.26 -17.34
N THR A 5 2.42 -13.25 -17.36
CA THR A 5 1.74 -13.72 -18.58
C THR A 5 0.31 -13.23 -18.71
N GLY A 6 -0.25 -12.63 -17.65
CA GLY A 6 -1.67 -12.25 -17.56
C GLY A 6 -2.65 -13.44 -17.56
N SER A 7 -2.14 -14.67 -17.55
CA SER A 7 -2.96 -15.88 -17.69
C SER A 7 -3.80 -16.18 -16.43
N LEU A 8 -5.03 -16.67 -16.65
CA LEU A 8 -5.94 -17.05 -15.59
C LEU A 8 -5.70 -18.50 -15.16
N THR A 9 -4.96 -18.67 -14.07
CA THR A 9 -4.86 -19.94 -13.34
C THR A 9 -5.98 -20.03 -12.29
N LYS A 10 -6.29 -21.24 -11.77
CA LYS A 10 -7.17 -21.45 -10.59
C LYS A 10 -6.50 -20.88 -9.33
N GLY A 11 -6.42 -19.55 -9.25
CA GLY A 11 -5.57 -18.79 -8.32
C GLY A 11 -6.09 -18.70 -6.89
N ASN A 12 -7.37 -19.01 -6.64
CA ASN A 12 -7.97 -18.86 -5.30
C ASN A 12 -7.24 -19.72 -4.25
N ARG A 13 -6.71 -20.89 -4.65
CA ARG A 13 -5.92 -21.76 -3.76
C ARG A 13 -4.58 -21.14 -3.36
N ASN A 14 -3.96 -20.37 -4.25
CA ASN A 14 -2.65 -19.75 -3.99
C ASN A 14 -2.77 -18.66 -2.93
N HIS A 15 -3.85 -17.86 -2.97
CA HIS A 15 -4.15 -16.84 -1.96
C HIS A 15 -4.30 -17.44 -0.56
N ILE A 16 -5.17 -18.45 -0.42
CA ILE A 16 -5.39 -19.12 0.87
C ILE A 16 -4.12 -19.85 1.34
N ALA A 17 -3.35 -20.46 0.44
CA ALA A 17 -2.07 -21.06 0.79
C ALA A 17 -1.08 -20.02 1.31
N ALA A 18 -0.98 -18.85 0.68
CA ALA A 18 -0.12 -17.76 1.14
C ALA A 18 -0.51 -17.29 2.56
N ILE A 19 -1.81 -17.09 2.82
CA ILE A 19 -2.31 -16.76 4.17
C ILE A 19 -1.88 -17.83 5.18
N ASN A 20 -2.06 -19.11 4.86
CA ASN A 20 -1.68 -20.22 5.73
C ASN A 20 -0.17 -20.28 6.01
N GLU A 21 0.68 -19.96 5.03
CA GLU A 21 2.13 -19.92 5.25
C GLU A 21 2.52 -18.80 6.23
N VAL A 22 1.90 -17.62 6.13
CA VAL A 22 2.12 -16.55 7.12
C VAL A 22 1.65 -16.99 8.51
N TRP A 23 0.50 -17.67 8.61
CA TRP A 23 0.01 -18.24 9.87
C TRP A 23 0.96 -19.27 10.48
N LYS A 24 1.51 -20.18 9.67
CA LYS A 24 2.50 -21.18 10.13
C LYS A 24 3.77 -20.52 10.65
N ALA A 25 4.21 -19.43 10.01
CA ALA A 25 5.37 -18.66 10.46
C ALA A 25 5.05 -17.76 11.68
N GLY A 26 3.78 -17.38 11.85
CA GLY A 26 3.28 -16.52 12.94
C GLY A 26 3.30 -15.02 12.62
N SER A 27 4.05 -14.57 11.62
CA SER A 27 4.04 -13.19 11.11
C SER A 27 4.76 -13.09 9.76
N LEU A 28 4.56 -11.99 9.03
CA LEU A 28 5.34 -11.67 7.83
C LEU A 28 6.84 -11.58 8.15
N LYS A 29 7.19 -10.99 9.30
CA LYS A 29 8.59 -10.89 9.76
C LYS A 29 9.24 -12.27 9.89
N ALA A 30 8.59 -13.18 10.61
CA ALA A 30 9.07 -14.55 10.76
C ALA A 30 9.13 -15.30 9.42
N LEU A 31 8.18 -15.03 8.51
CA LEU A 31 8.17 -15.63 7.17
C LEU A 31 9.38 -15.21 6.32
N VAL A 32 9.83 -13.96 6.45
CA VAL A 32 11.06 -13.44 5.83
C VAL A 32 12.31 -14.01 6.51
N GLU A 33 12.36 -13.98 7.84
CA GLU A 33 13.51 -14.45 8.62
C GLU A 33 13.78 -15.95 8.42
N ASN A 34 12.74 -16.76 8.26
CA ASN A 34 12.85 -18.19 7.96
C ASN A 34 13.11 -18.47 6.46
N GLY A 35 13.26 -17.44 5.63
CA GLY A 35 13.61 -17.54 4.22
C GLY A 35 12.50 -18.08 3.31
N VAL A 36 11.25 -18.09 3.76
CA VAL A 36 10.10 -18.52 2.95
C VAL A 36 9.69 -17.41 1.99
N LEU A 37 9.55 -16.17 2.49
CA LEU A 37 9.36 -14.99 1.66
C LEU A 37 10.71 -14.36 1.31
N LYS A 38 11.05 -14.33 0.02
CA LYS A 38 12.39 -13.92 -0.46
C LYS A 38 12.42 -12.63 -1.27
N GLU A 39 11.25 -12.12 -1.65
CA GLU A 39 11.11 -10.93 -2.50
C GLU A 39 9.73 -10.28 -2.32
N GLY A 40 9.53 -9.13 -2.96
CA GLY A 40 8.28 -8.37 -2.94
C GLY A 40 8.23 -7.28 -1.89
N ILE A 41 7.07 -6.63 -1.78
CA ILE A 41 6.88 -5.39 -0.99
C ILE A 41 7.16 -5.64 0.49
N PHE A 42 6.49 -6.62 1.11
CA PHE A 42 6.68 -6.89 2.54
C PHE A 42 8.08 -7.40 2.88
N TYR A 43 8.71 -8.17 1.98
CA TYR A 43 10.11 -8.55 2.12
C TYR A 43 11.00 -7.30 2.23
N GLN A 44 10.86 -6.36 1.29
CA GLN A 44 11.63 -5.12 1.29
C GLN A 44 11.32 -4.25 2.51
N CYS A 45 10.06 -4.17 2.95
CA CYS A 45 9.70 -3.45 4.17
C CYS A 45 10.39 -4.04 5.40
N ILE A 46 10.43 -5.36 5.52
CA ILE A 46 11.04 -6.04 6.68
C ILE A 46 12.57 -5.88 6.67
N ILE A 47 13.22 -6.13 5.54
CA ILE A 47 14.69 -6.05 5.43
C ILE A 47 15.19 -4.61 5.66
N ASN A 48 14.48 -3.62 5.11
CA ASN A 48 14.85 -2.20 5.25
C ASN A 48 14.22 -1.52 6.47
N LYS A 49 13.53 -2.28 7.33
CA LYS A 49 12.85 -1.78 8.55
C LYS A 49 11.87 -0.63 8.26
N VAL A 50 11.20 -0.66 7.12
CA VAL A 50 10.13 0.28 6.77
C VAL A 50 8.87 -0.13 7.55
N PRO A 51 8.36 0.72 8.46
CA PRO A 51 7.17 0.38 9.23
C PRO A 51 5.93 0.41 8.33
N PHE A 52 4.98 -0.48 8.60
CA PHE A 52 3.72 -0.57 7.86
C PHE A 52 2.57 -0.95 8.80
N ALA A 53 1.35 -0.64 8.39
CA ALA A 53 0.14 -1.03 9.10
C ALA A 53 -0.89 -1.63 8.16
N LEU A 54 -1.42 -2.80 8.53
CA LEU A 54 -2.45 -3.50 7.78
C LEU A 54 -3.77 -3.38 8.53
N ALA A 55 -4.61 -2.44 8.13
CA ALA A 55 -5.94 -2.27 8.72
C ALA A 55 -6.90 -3.30 8.15
N GLY A 56 -7.59 -4.04 9.02
CA GLY A 56 -8.54 -5.07 8.62
C GLY A 56 -9.82 -4.52 7.98
N SER A 57 -10.49 -5.37 7.21
CA SER A 57 -11.76 -5.11 6.55
C SER A 57 -12.72 -6.27 6.77
N ILE A 58 -14.04 -5.99 6.69
CA ILE A 58 -15.09 -7.01 6.75
C ILE A 58 -15.04 -8.04 5.60
N ARG A 59 -14.13 -7.85 4.63
CA ARG A 59 -13.94 -8.73 3.47
C ARG A 59 -12.70 -9.62 3.60
N ASP A 60 -11.96 -9.52 4.69
CA ASP A 60 -10.68 -10.20 4.83
C ASP A 60 -10.86 -11.72 4.95
N ASP A 61 -10.01 -12.47 4.25
CA ASP A 61 -9.90 -13.90 4.39
C ASP A 61 -8.88 -14.24 5.50
N GLY A 62 -9.36 -14.72 6.65
CA GLY A 62 -8.48 -15.23 7.72
C GLY A 62 -8.05 -14.21 8.77
N PRO A 63 -7.87 -12.92 8.44
CA PRO A 63 -6.64 -12.35 7.85
C PRO A 63 -5.31 -12.98 8.32
N ILE A 64 -4.17 -12.50 7.81
CA ILE A 64 -2.85 -12.84 8.35
C ILE A 64 -2.64 -12.22 9.75
N PRO A 65 -1.76 -12.81 10.60
CA PRO A 65 -1.53 -12.32 11.96
C PRO A 65 -1.13 -10.84 12.08
N ASP A 66 -0.48 -10.28 11.05
CA ASP A 66 -0.02 -8.89 11.02
C ASP A 66 -1.16 -7.87 10.82
N VAL A 67 -2.40 -8.31 10.56
CA VAL A 67 -3.55 -7.41 10.34
C VAL A 67 -4.16 -6.95 11.67
N ILE A 68 -4.33 -5.64 11.79
CA ILE A 68 -5.02 -4.97 12.89
C ILE A 68 -6.52 -4.98 12.58
N THR A 69 -7.26 -5.89 13.21
CA THR A 69 -8.70 -6.07 12.98
C THR A 69 -9.56 -5.03 13.67
N ASP A 70 -9.08 -4.44 14.78
CA ASP A 70 -9.75 -3.33 15.43
C ASP A 70 -9.50 -2.03 14.66
N SER A 71 -10.56 -1.46 14.11
CA SER A 71 -10.48 -0.24 13.30
C SER A 71 -9.97 1.00 14.06
N VAL A 72 -10.21 1.09 15.37
CA VAL A 72 -9.74 2.19 16.21
C VAL A 72 -8.24 2.04 16.45
N GLU A 73 -7.77 0.84 16.74
CA GLU A 73 -6.33 0.57 16.87
C GLU A 73 -5.60 0.76 15.53
N ALA A 74 -6.20 0.33 14.42
CA ALA A 74 -5.63 0.55 13.09
C ALA A 74 -5.51 2.05 12.76
N GLN A 75 -6.52 2.85 13.13
CA GLN A 75 -6.48 4.30 12.98
C GLN A 75 -5.37 4.94 13.83
N LYS A 76 -5.21 4.51 15.09
CA LYS A 76 -4.10 5.01 15.95
C LYS A 76 -2.75 4.71 15.33
N GLU A 77 -2.57 3.51 14.79
CA GLU A 77 -1.33 3.13 14.13
C GLU A 77 -1.09 3.95 12.85
N TYR A 78 -2.14 4.22 12.07
CA TYR A 78 -2.04 5.11 10.90
C TYR A 78 -1.56 6.51 11.30
N ILE A 79 -2.17 7.10 12.32
CA ILE A 79 -1.76 8.43 12.84
C ILE A 79 -0.29 8.41 13.28
N ARG A 80 0.14 7.35 13.98
CA ARG A 80 1.53 7.18 14.41
C ARG A 80 2.50 7.15 13.23
N LEU A 81 2.15 6.42 12.16
CA LEU A 81 2.98 6.32 10.96
C LEU A 81 3.02 7.61 10.13
N LEU A 82 1.97 8.43 10.21
CA LEU A 82 1.83 9.67 9.44
C LEU A 82 2.42 10.90 10.13
N GLN A 83 2.81 10.80 11.41
CA GLN A 83 3.17 11.95 12.25
C GLN A 83 4.25 12.86 11.64
N ASP A 84 5.24 12.28 10.97
CA ASP A 84 6.39 13.00 10.39
C ASP A 84 6.42 12.92 8.86
N ALA A 85 5.28 12.62 8.22
CA ALA A 85 5.20 12.58 6.77
C ALA A 85 5.19 14.00 6.18
N ASP A 86 6.03 14.26 5.18
CA ASP A 86 5.99 15.49 4.37
C ASP A 86 5.24 15.30 3.04
N PHE A 87 5.05 14.05 2.65
CA PHE A 87 4.51 13.66 1.36
C PHE A 87 3.81 12.29 1.45
N VAL A 88 2.64 12.16 0.83
CA VAL A 88 1.88 10.91 0.80
C VAL A 88 1.44 10.59 -0.63
N ILE A 89 1.71 9.35 -1.07
CA ILE A 89 1.20 8.80 -2.33
C ILE A 89 0.09 7.80 -2.01
N MET A 90 -1.09 8.03 -2.56
CA MET A 90 -2.28 7.20 -2.47
C MET A 90 -2.46 6.43 -3.77
N LEU A 91 -2.44 5.09 -3.71
CA LEU A 91 -2.37 4.21 -4.89
C LEU A 91 -3.60 3.29 -4.96
N ALA A 92 -4.55 3.62 -5.84
CA ALA A 92 -5.70 2.79 -6.23
C ALA A 92 -6.49 2.15 -5.07
N THR A 93 -6.73 2.90 -3.99
CA THR A 93 -7.48 2.42 -2.82
C THR A 93 -8.38 3.50 -2.25
N MET A 94 -9.66 3.48 -2.60
CA MET A 94 -10.61 4.50 -2.12
C MET A 94 -10.71 4.57 -0.59
N LEU A 95 -10.87 3.43 0.08
CA LEU A 95 -11.13 3.40 1.53
C LEU A 95 -9.94 3.91 2.33
N HIS A 96 -8.74 3.38 2.07
CA HIS A 96 -7.54 3.80 2.81
C HIS A 96 -7.12 5.22 2.43
N SER A 97 -7.24 5.62 1.16
CA SER A 97 -6.89 7.00 0.74
C SER A 97 -7.76 8.03 1.44
N ILE A 98 -9.08 7.78 1.54
CA ILE A 98 -9.99 8.69 2.27
C ILE A 98 -9.70 8.67 3.77
N ALA A 99 -9.45 7.50 4.36
CA ALA A 99 -9.11 7.39 5.78
C ALA A 99 -7.84 8.18 6.12
N VAL A 100 -6.76 7.95 5.36
CA VAL A 100 -5.49 8.68 5.49
C VAL A 100 -5.71 10.17 5.25
N GLY A 101 -6.40 10.56 4.18
CA GLY A 101 -6.69 11.97 3.86
C GLY A 101 -7.35 12.73 5.01
N ASN A 102 -8.22 12.09 5.80
CA ASN A 102 -8.85 12.72 6.97
C ASN A 102 -7.90 12.89 8.17
N MET A 103 -6.76 12.20 8.19
CA MET A 103 -5.75 12.25 9.26
C MET A 103 -4.58 13.19 8.92
N LEU A 104 -4.46 13.62 7.67
CA LEU A 104 -3.36 14.47 7.22
C LEU A 104 -3.64 15.96 7.52
N PRO A 105 -2.61 16.74 7.87
CA PRO A 105 -2.72 18.19 7.90
C PRO A 105 -2.83 18.75 6.48
N SER A 106 -3.53 19.88 6.33
CA SER A 106 -3.78 20.51 5.01
C SER A 106 -2.53 21.02 4.29
N SER A 107 -1.42 21.19 5.01
CA SER A 107 -0.13 21.63 4.47
C SER A 107 0.66 20.53 3.77
N LEU A 108 0.26 19.28 3.92
CA LEU A 108 0.99 18.11 3.41
C LEU A 108 0.71 17.91 1.92
N LYS A 109 1.77 17.61 1.16
CA LYS A 109 1.66 17.33 -0.27
C LYS A 109 1.15 15.91 -0.50
N VAL A 110 0.05 15.79 -1.24
CA VAL A 110 -0.59 14.48 -1.48
C VAL A 110 -0.68 14.23 -2.98
N VAL A 111 -0.36 13.01 -3.40
CA VAL A 111 -0.64 12.54 -4.77
C VAL A 111 -1.61 11.38 -4.69
N CYS A 112 -2.74 11.49 -5.37
CA CYS A 112 -3.70 10.39 -5.52
C CYS A 112 -3.69 9.88 -6.95
N VAL A 113 -3.41 8.59 -7.12
CA VAL A 113 -3.46 7.89 -8.40
C VAL A 113 -4.55 6.84 -8.34
N ASP A 114 -5.61 7.02 -9.12
CA ASP A 114 -6.71 6.06 -9.22
C ASP A 114 -7.30 6.10 -10.64
N ILE A 115 -7.72 4.94 -11.17
CA ILE A 115 -8.35 4.90 -12.50
C ILE A 115 -9.76 5.48 -12.47
N ASN A 116 -10.39 5.51 -11.29
CA ASN A 116 -11.73 6.04 -11.10
C ASN A 116 -11.67 7.50 -10.66
N LEU A 117 -12.09 8.39 -11.56
CA LEU A 117 -12.20 9.83 -11.31
C LEU A 117 -12.96 10.16 -10.02
N ALA A 118 -14.01 9.40 -9.66
CA ALA A 118 -14.79 9.68 -8.46
C ALA A 118 -13.99 9.57 -7.16
N VAL A 119 -12.96 8.72 -7.11
CA VAL A 119 -12.07 8.59 -5.95
C VAL A 119 -11.20 9.84 -5.83
N VAL A 120 -10.62 10.27 -6.96
CA VAL A 120 -9.79 11.48 -7.04
C VAL A 120 -10.59 12.73 -6.65
N THR A 121 -11.79 12.90 -7.20
CA THR A 121 -12.66 14.03 -6.87
C THR A 121 -12.99 14.07 -5.38
N LYS A 122 -13.36 12.92 -4.78
CA LYS A 122 -13.69 12.85 -3.34
C LYS A 122 -12.55 13.24 -2.41
N LEU A 123 -11.30 13.04 -2.83
CA LEU A 123 -10.13 13.43 -2.04
C LEU A 123 -9.83 14.92 -2.20
N ASN A 124 -9.96 15.46 -3.40
CA ASN A 124 -9.80 16.89 -3.65
C ASN A 124 -10.83 17.73 -2.90
N ASP A 125 -12.08 17.25 -2.81
CA ASP A 125 -13.16 17.96 -2.11
C ASP A 125 -12.95 18.08 -0.59
N ARG A 126 -12.02 17.31 0.01
CA ARG A 126 -11.78 17.28 1.47
C ARG A 126 -10.77 18.29 1.97
N GLY A 127 -10.45 19.32 1.19
CA GLY A 127 -9.65 20.46 1.65
C GLY A 127 -8.14 20.22 1.64
N THR A 128 -7.67 19.16 0.97
CA THR A 128 -6.25 18.96 0.68
C THR A 128 -5.85 19.93 -0.43
N ALA A 129 -5.62 21.20 -0.08
CA ALA A 129 -5.29 22.26 -1.05
C ALA A 129 -4.02 21.96 -1.88
N GLN A 130 -3.20 21.00 -1.43
CA GLN A 130 -2.00 20.51 -2.10
C GLN A 130 -2.13 19.08 -2.66
N ALA A 131 -3.35 18.58 -2.89
CA ALA A 131 -3.56 17.30 -3.54
C ALA A 131 -3.44 17.39 -5.06
N VAL A 132 -2.59 16.53 -5.63
CA VAL A 132 -2.52 16.29 -7.07
C VAL A 132 -3.25 14.99 -7.37
N GLY A 133 -4.32 15.08 -8.16
CA GLY A 133 -5.09 13.94 -8.62
C GLY A 133 -4.64 13.48 -10.02
N ILE A 134 -4.27 12.21 -10.16
CA ILE A 134 -3.89 11.58 -11.42
C ILE A 134 -4.88 10.46 -11.72
N VAL A 135 -5.68 10.65 -12.76
CA VAL A 135 -6.63 9.62 -13.22
C VAL A 135 -5.92 8.70 -14.21
N SER A 136 -5.39 7.58 -13.72
CA SER A 136 -4.60 6.65 -14.52
C SER A 136 -4.59 5.25 -13.92
N ASP A 137 -4.20 4.26 -14.72
CA ASP A 137 -3.85 2.93 -14.23
C ASP A 137 -2.57 2.98 -13.38
N VAL A 138 -2.65 2.44 -12.15
CA VAL A 138 -1.54 2.39 -11.21
C VAL A 138 -0.45 1.41 -11.65
N GLY A 139 -0.85 0.33 -12.34
CA GLY A 139 0.07 -0.69 -12.86
C GLY A 139 1.04 -0.13 -13.91
N THR A 140 0.59 0.84 -14.69
CA THR A 140 1.40 1.58 -15.67
C THR A 140 2.13 2.77 -15.05
N PHE A 141 1.51 3.47 -14.09
CA PHE A 141 2.10 4.63 -13.43
C PHE A 141 3.40 4.30 -12.67
N LEU A 142 3.41 3.21 -11.88
CA LEU A 142 4.56 2.88 -11.04
C LEU A 142 5.84 2.56 -11.83
N PRO A 143 5.82 1.73 -12.90
CA PRO A 143 7.00 1.51 -13.74
C PRO A 143 7.56 2.78 -14.35
N LEU A 144 6.70 3.67 -14.85
CA LEU A 144 7.11 4.96 -15.42
C LEU A 144 7.73 5.87 -14.36
N LEU A 145 7.15 5.92 -13.16
CA LEU A 145 7.73 6.67 -12.04
C LEU A 145 9.12 6.14 -11.68
N VAL A 146 9.31 4.82 -11.64
CA VAL A 146 10.61 4.20 -11.36
C VAL A 146 11.64 4.54 -12.46
N GLU A 147 11.24 4.55 -13.72
CA GLU A 147 12.12 4.96 -14.84
C GLU A 147 12.56 6.42 -14.70
N GLU A 148 11.63 7.32 -14.41
CA GLU A 148 11.92 8.75 -14.20
C GLU A 148 12.83 8.97 -12.99
N LEU A 149 12.59 8.26 -11.87
CA LEU A 149 13.47 8.33 -10.69
C LEU A 149 14.91 7.92 -11.03
N ARG A 150 15.09 6.83 -11.79
CA ARG A 150 16.42 6.39 -12.25
C ARG A 150 17.09 7.42 -13.15
N ARG A 151 16.33 8.07 -14.05
CA ARG A 151 16.87 9.13 -14.92
C ARG A 151 17.39 10.31 -14.11
N LEU A 152 16.66 10.71 -13.07
CA LEU A 152 17.04 11.82 -12.20
C LEU A 152 18.27 11.49 -11.34
N GLU A 153 18.37 10.26 -10.82
CA GLU A 153 19.57 9.80 -10.09
C GLU A 153 20.83 9.88 -10.94
N VAL A 154 20.77 9.43 -12.20
CA VAL A 154 21.90 9.49 -13.14
C VAL A 154 22.26 10.94 -13.49
N SER A 155 21.29 11.85 -13.50
CA SER A 155 21.51 13.27 -13.83
C SER A 155 22.07 14.10 -12.67
N THR A 156 22.04 13.55 -11.44
CA THR A 156 22.48 14.23 -10.21
C THR A 156 23.90 13.80 -9.77
N ASN A 157 24.44 12.73 -10.37
CA ASN A 157 25.83 12.28 -10.22
C ASN A 157 26.70 12.76 -11.38
#